data_AF-A0A9Q3ZY94-F1
#
_entry.id   AF-A0A9Q3ZY94-F1
#
_cell.length_a   1.000
_cell.length_b   1.000
_cell.length_c   1.000
_cell.angle_alpha   90.00
_cell.angle_beta   90.00
_cell.angle_gamma   90.00
#
_symmetry.space_group_name_H-M   'P 1'
#
loop_
_entity.id
_entity.type
_entity.pdbx_description
1 polymer ?
#
loop_
_entity_poly.entity_id
_entity_poly.type
_entity_poly.pdbx_seq_one_letter_code
_entity_poly.pdbx_strand_id
1 'polypeptide(L)'
;MKTFNYTVLAVALLGLAGVAQADVSSGQSYTGAIVVEGTGGTGTVNHPGTPGQPAVGVLAFYGGAKVGFSGLKGMVATDANGVTTITPAMMPASHAALGNFDFKQVATQQVYYGEWSQNGTHNDPTRVVYYSGDTTGRVLPTANVTYAVQGINNYSGANVLSGDLTASFGTASPTLTGSIANANLRVAVNANINTTTAAFSGSAAALNPTTNGLLSTGTTQGSFFGAGSTASLAGIAKFANRDYDTAFGGVAK
;
A
#
# COMPACT_ATOMS: atom_id res chain seq x y z
N MET A 1 -2.25 -17.41 -50.22
CA MET A 1 -2.69 -18.09 -48.97
C MET A 1 -1.91 -17.47 -47.83
N LYS A 2 -2.58 -16.78 -46.90
CA LYS A 2 -1.93 -16.08 -45.77
C LYS A 2 -1.77 -17.06 -44.61
N THR A 3 -0.54 -17.28 -44.17
CA THR A 3 -0.19 -18.12 -43.03
C THR A 3 -0.56 -17.42 -41.72
N PHE A 4 -1.37 -18.09 -40.90
CA PHE A 4 -1.65 -17.66 -39.53
C PHE A 4 -0.56 -18.20 -38.61
N ASN A 5 0.24 -17.30 -38.03
CA ASN A 5 1.20 -17.65 -36.99
C ASN A 5 0.46 -17.68 -35.65
N TYR A 6 0.31 -18.87 -35.08
CA TYR A 6 -0.20 -19.05 -33.72
C TYR A 6 0.96 -18.84 -32.72
N THR A 7 0.98 -17.70 -32.06
CA THR A 7 1.84 -17.46 -30.89
C THR A 7 1.20 -18.12 -29.67
N VAL A 8 1.77 -19.25 -29.24
CA VAL A 8 1.41 -19.92 -27.99
C VAL A 8 1.95 -19.09 -26.83
N LEU A 9 1.04 -18.57 -26.00
CA LEU A 9 1.36 -17.85 -24.77
C LEU A 9 1.81 -18.86 -23.71
N ALA A 10 3.10 -18.86 -23.37
CA ALA A 10 3.64 -19.72 -22.32
C ALA A 10 3.17 -19.23 -20.94
N VAL A 11 2.33 -20.03 -20.28
CA VAL A 11 1.95 -19.83 -18.87
C VAL A 11 3.07 -20.39 -18.01
N ALA A 12 3.92 -19.51 -17.47
CA ALA A 12 4.97 -19.89 -16.53
C ALA A 12 4.34 -20.20 -15.16
N LEU A 13 4.42 -21.46 -14.72
CA LEU A 13 4.16 -21.84 -13.33
C LEU A 13 5.28 -21.28 -12.45
N LEU A 14 4.99 -20.22 -11.70
CA LEU A 14 5.89 -19.63 -10.71
C LEU A 14 5.78 -20.40 -9.39
N GLY A 15 6.89 -21.00 -8.96
CA GLY A 15 7.01 -21.70 -7.68
C GLY A 15 6.78 -20.77 -6.49
N LEU A 16 6.06 -21.27 -5.49
CA LEU A 16 5.75 -20.55 -4.26
C LEU A 16 7.01 -20.40 -3.40
N ALA A 17 7.57 -19.20 -3.35
CA ALA A 17 8.47 -18.81 -2.26
C ALA A 17 7.64 -18.58 -0.99
N GLY A 18 8.12 -19.12 0.14
CA GLY A 18 7.45 -19.06 1.44
C GLY A 18 7.05 -17.63 1.82
N VAL A 19 5.76 -17.43 2.06
CA VAL A 19 5.22 -16.14 2.51
C VAL A 19 5.50 -15.98 4.00
N ALA A 20 6.29 -14.98 4.38
CA ALA A 20 6.26 -14.47 5.74
C ALA A 20 4.81 -14.04 6.04
N GLN A 21 4.25 -14.45 7.18
CA GLN A 21 2.91 -14.02 7.56
C GLN A 21 2.93 -12.50 7.77
N ALA A 22 2.31 -11.76 6.86
CA ALA A 22 2.11 -10.33 7.03
C ALA A 22 1.28 -10.11 8.30
N ASP A 23 1.68 -9.13 9.13
CA ASP A 23 0.77 -8.59 10.12
C ASP A 23 -0.48 -8.10 9.38
N VAL A 24 -1.64 -8.56 9.81
CA VAL A 24 -2.92 -8.26 9.17
C VAL A 24 -3.28 -6.79 9.32
N SER A 25 -2.68 -6.11 10.29
CA SER A 25 -2.97 -4.71 10.60
C SER A 25 -2.02 -3.73 9.89
N SER A 26 -0.85 -4.19 9.42
CA SER A 26 0.14 -3.33 8.77
C SER A 26 1.23 -4.11 8.02
N GLY A 27 1.91 -3.45 7.09
CA GLY A 27 3.07 -4.02 6.42
C GLY A 27 3.92 -2.97 5.75
N GLN A 28 5.19 -3.29 5.52
CA GLN A 28 6.18 -2.38 4.91
C GLN A 28 7.17 -3.16 4.03
N SER A 29 7.66 -2.54 2.95
CA SER A 29 8.52 -3.25 1.99
C SER A 29 9.93 -3.49 2.50
N TYR A 30 10.45 -2.65 3.39
CA TYR A 30 11.77 -2.81 4.01
C TYR A 30 11.71 -2.45 5.49
N THR A 31 12.53 -3.10 6.29
CA THR A 31 12.69 -2.83 7.73
C THR A 31 13.96 -2.01 7.98
N GLY A 32 14.11 -1.45 9.18
CA GLY A 32 15.34 -0.77 9.60
C GLY A 32 15.36 0.75 9.44
N ALA A 33 14.35 1.35 8.82
CA ALA A 33 14.23 2.82 8.75
C ALA A 33 12.97 3.33 9.43
N ILE A 34 11.83 2.69 9.18
CA ILE A 34 10.55 2.98 9.82
C ILE A 34 9.97 1.74 10.49
N VAL A 35 9.01 1.98 11.38
CA VAL A 35 8.10 0.98 11.93
C VAL A 35 6.67 1.45 11.71
N VAL A 36 5.82 0.55 11.22
CA VAL A 36 4.41 0.81 10.95
C VAL A 36 3.57 -0.25 11.66
N GLU A 37 2.53 0.19 12.36
CA GLU A 37 1.63 -0.68 13.13
C GLU A 37 0.19 -0.24 13.00
N GLY A 38 -0.75 -1.17 12.86
CA GLY A 38 -2.19 -0.86 12.84
C GLY A 38 -2.75 -0.44 14.19
N THR A 39 -2.03 -0.73 15.29
CA THR A 39 -2.41 -0.36 16.67
C THR A 39 -1.20 0.14 17.48
N GLY A 40 -0.63 1.28 17.07
CA GLY A 40 0.62 1.79 17.65
C GLY A 40 0.62 3.26 18.05
N GLY A 41 -0.45 4.00 17.72
CA GLY A 41 -0.55 5.42 17.99
C GLY A 41 -0.62 5.69 19.49
N THR A 42 0.19 6.63 19.98
CA THR A 42 0.20 7.02 21.40
C THR A 42 -0.81 8.12 21.71
N GLY A 43 -1.02 9.06 20.80
CA GLY A 43 -1.87 10.24 20.99
C GLY A 43 -1.29 11.18 22.06
N THR A 44 -0.74 12.31 21.65
CA THR A 44 -0.16 13.30 22.60
C THR A 44 -0.72 14.69 22.35
N VAL A 45 -0.48 15.64 23.27
CA VAL A 45 -0.89 17.04 23.09
C VAL A 45 -0.26 17.64 21.82
N ASN A 46 1.01 17.32 21.56
CA ASN A 46 1.73 17.85 20.39
C ASN A 46 1.41 17.07 19.11
N HIS A 47 0.98 15.81 19.25
CA HIS A 47 0.58 14.94 18.14
C HIS A 47 -0.79 14.32 18.44
N PRO A 48 -1.88 15.10 18.29
CA PRO A 48 -3.22 14.67 18.67
C PRO A 48 -3.62 13.42 17.92
N GLY A 49 -4.30 12.51 18.61
CA GLY A 49 -4.74 11.24 18.03
C GLY A 49 -5.35 10.38 19.12
N THR A 50 -6.06 9.32 18.72
CA THR A 50 -6.56 8.35 19.70
C THR A 50 -5.50 7.26 19.91
N PRO A 51 -5.17 6.89 21.16
CA PRO A 51 -4.31 5.76 21.43
C PRO A 51 -4.79 4.48 20.72
N GLY A 52 -3.86 3.66 20.24
CA GLY A 52 -4.19 2.42 19.54
C GLY A 52 -4.63 2.59 18.08
N GLN A 53 -4.51 3.80 17.50
CA GLN A 53 -4.74 4.00 16.07
C GLN A 53 -3.54 3.56 15.20
N PRO A 54 -3.75 3.35 13.89
CA PRO A 54 -2.70 3.18 12.89
C PRO A 54 -1.63 4.25 13.01
N ALA A 55 -0.37 3.84 13.03
CA ALA A 55 0.74 4.72 13.33
C ALA A 55 2.02 4.36 12.58
N VAL A 56 2.93 5.34 12.54
CA VAL A 56 4.28 5.23 11.99
C VAL A 56 5.29 5.88 12.93
N GLY A 57 6.49 5.33 12.95
CA GLY A 57 7.66 5.90 13.61
C GLY A 57 8.91 5.73 12.75
N VAL A 58 9.87 6.63 12.91
CA VAL A 58 11.18 6.57 12.25
C VAL A 58 12.20 6.08 13.26
N LEU A 59 12.89 4.97 12.98
CA LEU A 59 13.76 4.31 13.96
C LEU A 59 14.93 5.22 14.40
N ALA A 60 15.44 6.05 13.49
CA ALA A 60 16.48 7.04 13.79
C ALA A 60 16.00 8.18 14.71
N PHE A 61 14.68 8.29 14.97
CA PHE A 61 14.08 9.33 15.78
C PHE A 61 13.40 8.73 17.02
N TYR A 62 13.96 8.99 18.19
CA TYR A 62 13.50 8.41 19.47
C TYR A 62 13.26 6.88 19.42
N GLY A 63 14.08 6.15 18.66
CA GLY A 63 13.98 4.70 18.56
C GLY A 63 12.72 4.18 17.86
N GLY A 64 12.06 5.01 17.04
CA GLY A 64 10.81 4.63 16.39
C GLY A 64 9.57 4.93 17.22
N ALA A 65 9.62 5.96 18.07
CA ALA A 65 8.44 6.46 18.75
C ALA A 65 7.33 6.73 17.72
N LYS A 66 6.15 6.13 17.94
CA LYS A 66 5.07 6.09 16.96
C LYS A 66 4.08 7.23 17.15
N VAL A 67 3.68 7.82 16.03
CA VAL A 67 2.63 8.84 15.94
C VAL A 67 1.51 8.33 15.05
N GLY A 68 0.26 8.56 15.46
CA GLY A 68 -0.91 8.16 14.69
C GLY A 68 -1.04 8.95 13.39
N PHE A 69 -1.37 8.27 12.29
CA PHE A 69 -1.56 8.92 10.98
C PHE A 69 -2.68 9.97 10.98
N SER A 70 -3.72 9.78 11.78
CA SER A 70 -4.81 10.74 11.97
C SER A 70 -4.31 12.10 12.45
N GLY A 71 -3.39 12.09 13.41
CA GLY A 71 -2.73 13.29 13.93
C GLY A 71 -1.89 13.98 12.88
N LEU A 72 -1.04 13.21 12.19
CA LEU A 72 -0.18 13.73 11.12
C LEU A 72 -1.01 14.37 9.98
N LYS A 73 -2.08 13.69 9.55
CA LYS A 73 -3.01 14.22 8.56
C LYS A 73 -3.68 15.52 9.03
N GLY A 74 -3.99 15.64 10.32
CA GLY A 74 -4.58 16.86 10.89
C GLY A 74 -3.66 18.08 10.87
N MET A 75 -2.35 17.89 10.68
CA MET A 75 -1.36 18.97 10.70
C MET A 75 -1.12 19.63 9.35
N VAL A 76 -1.38 18.92 8.24
CA VAL A 76 -1.09 19.39 6.88
C VAL A 76 -2.28 19.09 5.98
N ALA A 77 -2.68 20.06 5.15
CA ALA A 77 -3.73 19.85 4.16
C ALA A 77 -3.31 18.80 3.12
N THR A 78 -4.25 17.96 2.70
CA THR A 78 -4.02 17.03 1.60
C THR A 78 -4.00 17.75 0.26
N ASP A 79 -3.29 17.20 -0.72
CA ASP A 79 -3.34 17.65 -2.11
C ASP A 79 -4.64 17.25 -2.83
N ALA A 80 -4.74 17.57 -4.12
CA ALA A 80 -5.90 17.26 -4.95
C ALA A 80 -6.16 15.75 -5.13
N ASN A 81 -5.17 14.90 -4.90
CA ASN A 81 -5.32 13.45 -4.90
C ASN A 81 -5.64 12.91 -3.50
N GLY A 82 -5.75 13.77 -2.47
CA GLY A 82 -5.98 13.35 -1.09
C GLY A 82 -4.74 12.79 -0.40
N VAL A 83 -3.54 13.02 -0.94
CA VAL A 83 -2.26 12.61 -0.32
C VAL A 83 -1.80 13.71 0.64
N THR A 84 -1.37 13.29 1.83
CA THR A 84 -0.69 14.15 2.81
C THR A 84 0.80 14.01 2.57
N THR A 85 1.45 15.11 2.22
CA THR A 85 2.92 15.19 2.09
C THR A 85 3.47 15.96 3.27
N ILE A 86 4.40 15.35 4.02
CA ILE A 86 5.10 15.99 5.13
C ILE A 86 6.59 15.89 4.88
N THR A 87 7.25 17.04 4.84
CA THR A 87 8.70 17.14 4.65
C THR A 87 9.38 17.73 5.88
N PRO A 88 10.69 17.53 6.08
CA PRO A 88 11.41 18.12 7.20
C PRO A 88 11.27 19.65 7.30
N ALA A 89 11.09 20.33 6.16
CA ALA A 89 10.92 21.78 6.10
C ALA A 89 9.60 22.28 6.72
N MET A 90 8.60 21.39 6.86
CA MET A 90 7.30 21.69 7.48
C MET A 90 7.30 21.41 8.99
N MET A 91 8.36 20.82 9.52
CA MET A 91 8.45 20.38 10.90
C MET A 91 9.35 21.33 11.73
N PRO A 92 9.24 21.33 13.07
CA PRO A 92 10.21 21.99 13.92
C PRO A 92 11.62 21.47 13.65
N ALA A 93 12.65 22.31 13.81
CA ALA A 93 14.04 21.93 13.54
C ALA A 93 14.51 20.65 14.28
N SER A 94 13.92 20.36 15.44
CA SER A 94 14.18 19.12 16.20
C SER A 94 13.75 17.84 15.46
N HIS A 95 12.94 17.94 14.41
CA HIS A 95 12.38 16.81 13.66
C HIS A 95 13.10 16.58 12.31
N ALA A 96 14.24 17.23 12.06
CA ALA A 96 14.96 17.14 10.78
C ALA A 96 15.34 15.71 10.36
N ALA A 97 15.46 14.78 11.31
CA ALA A 97 15.78 13.38 11.05
C ALA A 97 14.58 12.52 10.57
N LEU A 98 13.36 13.04 10.61
CA LEU A 98 12.16 12.26 10.29
C LEU A 98 12.00 11.92 8.80
N GLY A 99 12.72 12.61 7.91
CA GLY A 99 12.58 12.39 6.47
C GLY A 99 11.22 12.87 5.94
N ASN A 100 10.81 12.27 4.82
CA ASN A 100 9.69 12.70 4.00
C ASN A 100 8.63 11.61 3.95
N PHE A 101 7.37 12.00 4.09
CA PHE A 101 6.22 11.10 4.06
C PHE A 101 5.24 11.54 2.99
N ASP A 102 4.75 10.58 2.23
CA ASP A 102 3.61 10.74 1.33
C ASP A 102 2.63 9.62 1.64
N PHE A 103 1.48 9.96 2.23
CA PHE A 103 0.50 8.96 2.63
C PHE A 103 -0.93 9.42 2.41
N LYS A 104 -1.82 8.44 2.26
CA LYS A 104 -3.23 8.68 1.99
C LYS A 104 -4.10 7.80 2.89
N GLN A 105 -5.19 8.39 3.35
CA GLN A 105 -6.25 7.68 4.06
C GLN A 105 -7.19 7.00 3.06
N VAL A 106 -7.62 5.78 3.37
CA VAL A 106 -8.64 5.07 2.59
C VAL A 106 -10.02 5.58 2.99
N ALA A 107 -10.59 6.44 2.14
CA ALA A 107 -11.82 7.18 2.42
C ALA A 107 -11.76 7.86 3.81
N THR A 108 -12.72 7.57 4.68
CA THR A 108 -12.79 8.10 6.05
C THR A 108 -12.35 7.10 7.12
N GLN A 109 -11.80 5.95 6.73
CA GLN A 109 -11.45 4.86 7.66
C GLN A 109 -10.09 5.11 8.30
N GLN A 110 -9.85 4.54 9.48
CA GLN A 110 -8.52 4.46 10.08
C GLN A 110 -7.69 3.41 9.33
N VAL A 111 -7.43 3.66 8.05
CA VAL A 111 -6.63 2.82 7.15
C VAL A 111 -5.83 3.76 6.27
N TYR A 112 -4.52 3.54 6.21
CA TYR A 112 -3.55 4.41 5.57
C TYR A 112 -2.58 3.59 4.75
N TYR A 113 -2.09 4.18 3.67
CA TYR A 113 -1.04 3.61 2.84
C TYR A 113 -0.17 4.74 2.31
N GLY A 114 1.09 4.47 2.01
CA GLY A 114 2.00 5.50 1.58
C GLY A 114 3.43 5.05 1.42
N GLU A 115 4.30 6.03 1.31
CA GLU A 115 5.73 5.83 1.28
C GLU A 115 6.46 6.80 2.21
N TRP A 116 7.67 6.42 2.56
CA TRP A 116 8.61 7.20 3.33
C TRP A 116 9.97 7.15 2.66
N SER A 117 10.73 8.24 2.71
CA SER A 117 12.15 8.25 2.38
C SER A 117 12.91 9.29 3.20
N GLN A 118 14.20 9.07 3.40
CA GLN A 118 15.05 9.98 4.16
C GLN A 118 15.14 11.36 3.50
N ASN A 119 15.30 11.42 2.17
CA ASN A 119 15.62 12.69 1.48
C ASN A 119 14.50 13.19 0.56
N GLY A 120 13.44 12.41 0.33
CA GLY A 120 12.32 12.85 -0.52
C GLY A 120 12.68 12.93 -2.01
N THR A 121 13.79 12.32 -2.42
CA THR A 121 14.22 12.30 -3.82
C THR A 121 13.57 11.15 -4.57
N HIS A 122 13.32 11.34 -5.86
CA HIS A 122 12.86 10.26 -6.73
C HIS A 122 13.84 9.07 -6.68
N ASN A 123 13.32 7.84 -6.50
CA ASN A 123 14.10 6.61 -6.33
C ASN A 123 15.11 6.65 -5.16
N ASP A 124 14.78 7.36 -4.07
CA ASP A 124 15.62 7.38 -2.88
C ASP A 124 15.96 5.95 -2.40
N PRO A 125 17.24 5.62 -2.12
CA PRO A 125 17.66 4.30 -1.67
C PRO A 125 17.20 3.94 -0.24
N THR A 126 16.53 4.83 0.45
CA THR A 126 15.88 4.57 1.75
C THR A 126 14.38 4.35 1.61
N ARG A 127 13.81 4.50 0.39
CA ARG A 127 12.36 4.46 0.19
C ARG A 127 11.73 3.17 0.71
N VAL A 128 10.68 3.32 1.52
CA VAL A 128 9.85 2.24 2.06
C VAL A 128 8.40 2.53 1.72
N VAL A 129 7.70 1.57 1.10
CA VAL A 129 6.24 1.63 0.93
C VAL A 129 5.57 0.85 2.05
N TYR A 130 4.40 1.29 2.50
CA TYR A 130 3.71 0.70 3.64
C TYR A 130 2.19 0.83 3.58
N TYR A 131 1.51 0.04 4.42
CA TYR A 131 0.12 0.21 4.80
C TYR A 131 -0.06 -0.01 6.31
N SER A 132 -1.10 0.59 6.88
CA SER A 132 -1.48 0.47 8.29
C SER A 132 -2.97 0.69 8.45
N GLY A 133 -3.66 -0.19 9.17
CA GLY A 133 -5.11 -0.09 9.32
C GLY A 133 -5.64 -0.71 10.60
N ASP A 134 -6.69 -0.06 11.11
CA ASP A 134 -7.50 -0.56 12.21
C ASP A 134 -8.30 -1.78 11.74
N THR A 135 -8.16 -2.87 12.48
CA THR A 135 -8.81 -4.15 12.16
C THR A 135 -10.12 -4.34 12.92
N THR A 136 -10.50 -3.38 13.77
CA THR A 136 -11.72 -3.42 14.58
C THR A 136 -12.96 -3.50 13.69
N GLY A 137 -13.84 -4.45 13.99
CA GLY A 137 -15.12 -4.59 13.30
C GLY A 137 -15.04 -4.99 11.83
N ARG A 138 -13.88 -5.46 11.34
CA ARG A 138 -13.76 -5.91 9.94
C ARG A 138 -14.58 -7.17 9.68
N VAL A 139 -15.28 -7.20 8.55
CA VAL A 139 -16.06 -8.35 8.10
C VAL A 139 -15.83 -8.52 6.61
N LEU A 140 -15.31 -9.69 6.21
CA LEU A 140 -15.12 -9.99 4.80
C LEU A 140 -16.47 -10.16 4.09
N PRO A 141 -16.60 -9.63 2.85
CA PRO A 141 -17.74 -9.95 1.99
C PRO A 141 -17.87 -11.45 1.73
N THR A 142 -19.09 -11.90 1.43
CA THR A 142 -19.38 -13.30 1.07
C THR A 142 -19.52 -13.52 -0.44
N ALA A 143 -19.45 -12.47 -1.24
CA ALA A 143 -19.56 -12.49 -2.70
C ALA A 143 -18.50 -11.57 -3.31
N ASN A 144 -18.28 -11.69 -4.62
CA ASN A 144 -17.29 -10.90 -5.35
C ASN A 144 -17.45 -9.39 -5.10
N VAL A 145 -16.33 -8.70 -4.86
CA VAL A 145 -16.29 -7.25 -4.67
C VAL A 145 -15.19 -6.66 -5.54
N THR A 146 -15.52 -5.60 -6.28
CA THR A 146 -14.54 -4.76 -6.97
C THR A 146 -14.25 -3.52 -6.13
N TYR A 147 -12.98 -3.23 -5.93
CA TYR A 147 -12.48 -2.09 -5.19
C TYR A 147 -11.94 -1.06 -6.16
N ALA A 148 -12.32 0.21 -5.99
CA ALA A 148 -11.66 1.33 -6.63
C ALA A 148 -10.38 1.65 -5.85
N VAL A 149 -9.22 1.41 -6.46
CA VAL A 149 -7.91 1.46 -5.80
C VAL A 149 -7.07 2.59 -6.37
N GLN A 150 -6.36 3.27 -5.48
CA GLN A 150 -5.29 4.20 -5.85
C GLN A 150 -3.95 3.73 -5.26
N GLY A 151 -2.85 4.13 -5.89
CA GLY A 151 -1.51 3.78 -5.43
C GLY A 151 -0.51 4.94 -5.45
N ILE A 152 0.47 4.81 -4.57
CA ILE A 152 1.57 5.74 -4.33
C ILE A 152 2.89 5.03 -4.68
N ASN A 153 3.66 5.64 -5.58
CA ASN A 153 4.98 5.21 -6.00
C ASN A 153 5.79 6.45 -6.40
N ASN A 154 6.89 6.74 -5.72
CA ASN A 154 7.75 7.90 -5.99
C ASN A 154 6.92 9.17 -6.21
N TYR A 155 6.08 9.48 -5.24
CA TYR A 155 5.00 10.45 -5.38
C TYR A 155 5.53 11.84 -5.73
N SER A 156 4.88 12.48 -6.69
CA SER A 156 5.23 13.82 -7.18
C SER A 156 4.03 14.76 -7.26
N GLY A 157 2.87 14.34 -6.74
CA GLY A 157 1.60 15.06 -6.85
C GLY A 157 0.87 14.87 -8.19
N ALA A 158 1.54 14.34 -9.23
CA ALA A 158 0.96 14.19 -10.57
C ALA A 158 0.91 12.73 -11.07
N ASN A 159 1.40 11.78 -10.27
CA ASN A 159 1.65 10.41 -10.70
C ASN A 159 0.89 9.35 -9.88
N VAL A 160 -0.23 9.70 -9.26
CA VAL A 160 -1.07 8.72 -8.58
C VAL A 160 -1.48 7.61 -9.54
N LEU A 161 -1.33 6.35 -9.11
CA LEU A 161 -1.83 5.20 -9.87
C LEU A 161 -3.31 5.00 -9.53
N SER A 162 -4.11 4.54 -10.48
CA SER A 162 -5.51 4.20 -10.25
C SER A 162 -5.95 2.98 -11.04
N GLY A 163 -6.98 2.28 -10.56
CA GLY A 163 -7.55 1.13 -11.23
C GLY A 163 -8.42 0.31 -10.29
N ASP A 164 -8.73 -0.90 -10.72
CA ASP A 164 -9.62 -1.79 -10.00
C ASP A 164 -8.90 -3.07 -9.58
N LEU A 165 -9.16 -3.49 -8.34
CA LEU A 165 -8.83 -4.83 -7.85
C LEU A 165 -10.14 -5.56 -7.50
N THR A 166 -10.29 -6.79 -7.96
CA THR A 166 -11.47 -7.62 -7.70
C THR A 166 -11.10 -8.77 -6.78
N ALA A 167 -11.81 -8.87 -5.66
CA ALA A 167 -11.73 -9.98 -4.71
C ALA A 167 -12.83 -10.99 -5.01
N SER A 168 -12.46 -12.25 -5.24
CA SER A 168 -13.39 -13.34 -5.58
C SER A 168 -13.96 -14.06 -4.35
N PHE A 169 -14.45 -13.30 -3.37
CA PHE A 169 -15.06 -13.88 -2.16
C PHE A 169 -16.24 -14.79 -2.50
N GLY A 170 -16.51 -15.76 -1.62
CA GLY A 170 -17.57 -16.76 -1.83
C GLY A 170 -17.15 -17.93 -2.74
N THR A 171 -15.94 -17.89 -3.30
CA THR A 171 -15.34 -19.03 -3.99
C THR A 171 -14.52 -19.91 -3.04
N ALA A 172 -14.25 -21.15 -3.44
CA ALA A 172 -13.47 -22.10 -2.62
C ALA A 172 -12.01 -21.64 -2.40
N SER A 173 -11.46 -20.90 -3.36
CA SER A 173 -10.09 -20.38 -3.33
C SER A 173 -10.12 -18.90 -3.73
N PRO A 174 -10.52 -18.00 -2.81
CA PRO A 174 -10.70 -16.58 -3.13
C PRO A 174 -9.35 -15.93 -3.44
N THR A 175 -9.36 -15.04 -4.41
CA THR A 175 -8.20 -14.31 -4.94
C THR A 175 -8.49 -12.83 -5.07
N LEU A 176 -7.45 -12.00 -4.96
CA LEU A 176 -7.49 -10.58 -5.29
C LEU A 176 -6.67 -10.39 -6.57
N THR A 177 -7.31 -9.91 -7.64
CA THR A 177 -6.66 -9.72 -8.93
C THR A 177 -7.03 -8.37 -9.54
N GLY A 178 -6.12 -7.80 -10.34
CA GLY A 178 -6.37 -6.56 -11.04
C GLY A 178 -5.09 -5.76 -11.26
N SER A 179 -5.23 -4.48 -11.60
CA SER A 179 -4.08 -3.60 -11.72
C SER A 179 -4.43 -2.15 -11.50
N ILE A 180 -3.47 -1.39 -11.00
CA ILE A 180 -3.48 0.07 -10.94
C ILE A 180 -2.43 0.61 -11.90
N ALA A 181 -2.69 1.75 -12.54
CA ALA A 181 -1.78 2.34 -13.51
C ALA A 181 -1.83 3.86 -13.53
N ASN A 182 -0.77 4.46 -14.05
CA ASN A 182 -0.71 5.81 -14.59
C ASN A 182 -0.04 5.75 -15.98
N ALA A 183 0.37 6.89 -16.55
CA ALA A 183 1.01 6.94 -17.85
C ALA A 183 2.38 6.22 -17.93
N ASN A 184 3.06 6.02 -16.80
CA ASN A 184 4.45 5.55 -16.73
C ASN A 184 4.60 4.15 -16.12
N LEU A 185 3.69 3.74 -15.25
CA LEU A 185 3.76 2.48 -14.51
C LEU A 185 2.39 1.83 -14.40
N ARG A 186 2.35 0.51 -14.65
CA ARG A 186 1.22 -0.36 -14.32
C ARG A 186 1.70 -1.41 -13.31
N VAL A 187 0.98 -1.52 -12.20
CA VAL A 187 1.20 -2.55 -11.18
C VAL A 187 0.05 -3.52 -11.22
N ALA A 188 0.33 -4.76 -11.62
CA ALA A 188 -0.62 -5.86 -11.58
C ALA A 188 -0.47 -6.68 -10.29
N VAL A 189 -1.60 -7.09 -9.72
CA VAL A 189 -1.71 -7.86 -8.48
C VAL A 189 -2.40 -9.19 -8.78
N ASN A 190 -1.83 -10.28 -8.26
CA ASN A 190 -2.45 -11.60 -8.25
C ASN A 190 -2.15 -12.29 -6.91
N ALA A 191 -3.12 -12.26 -6.01
CA ALA A 191 -2.95 -12.72 -4.64
C ALA A 191 -4.02 -13.73 -4.23
N ASN A 192 -3.64 -14.68 -3.39
CA ASN A 192 -4.58 -15.53 -2.66
C ASN A 192 -5.10 -14.75 -1.45
N ILE A 193 -6.37 -14.94 -1.12
CA ILE A 193 -7.01 -14.35 0.07
C ILE A 193 -7.07 -15.40 1.17
N ASN A 194 -6.54 -15.07 2.34
CA ASN A 194 -6.73 -15.83 3.57
C ASN A 194 -7.96 -15.28 4.29
N THR A 195 -9.07 -16.01 4.23
CA THR A 195 -10.35 -15.57 4.83
C THR A 195 -10.36 -15.62 6.35
N THR A 196 -9.49 -16.42 6.97
CA THR A 196 -9.34 -16.49 8.44
C THR A 196 -8.67 -15.24 8.99
N THR A 197 -7.67 -14.72 8.28
CA THR A 197 -6.89 -13.57 8.72
C THR A 197 -7.25 -12.27 7.99
N ALA A 198 -8.16 -12.35 7.01
CA ALA A 198 -8.48 -11.27 6.07
C ALA A 198 -7.24 -10.62 5.42
N ALA A 199 -6.14 -11.37 5.29
CA ALA A 199 -4.95 -10.96 4.56
C ALA A 199 -5.02 -11.46 3.12
N PHE A 200 -4.24 -10.83 2.25
CA PHE A 200 -3.94 -11.37 0.93
C PHE A 200 -2.43 -11.32 0.68
N SER A 201 -1.95 -12.29 -0.08
CA SER A 201 -0.55 -12.32 -0.51
C SER A 201 -0.39 -13.08 -1.83
N GLY A 202 0.56 -12.67 -2.65
CA GLY A 202 0.89 -13.36 -3.89
C GLY A 202 1.91 -12.64 -4.75
N SER A 203 1.75 -12.72 -6.06
CA SER A 203 2.65 -12.11 -7.02
C SER A 203 2.21 -10.72 -7.45
N ALA A 204 3.19 -9.90 -7.80
CA ALA A 204 2.99 -8.61 -8.45
C ALA A 204 3.86 -8.50 -9.70
N ALA A 205 3.42 -7.71 -10.67
CA ALA A 205 4.22 -7.36 -11.85
C ALA A 205 4.18 -5.85 -12.08
N ALA A 206 5.36 -5.25 -12.20
CA ALA A 206 5.53 -3.90 -12.70
C ALA A 206 5.67 -3.96 -14.22
N LEU A 207 4.82 -3.24 -14.92
CA LEU A 207 4.66 -3.32 -16.37
C LEU A 207 4.71 -1.92 -16.98
N ASN A 208 5.19 -1.83 -18.22
CA ASN A 208 4.99 -0.65 -19.04
C ASN A 208 3.49 -0.54 -19.41
N PRO A 209 2.80 0.58 -19.12
CA PRO A 209 1.36 0.72 -19.38
C PRO A 209 0.96 0.58 -20.85
N THR A 210 1.83 1.02 -21.76
CA THR A 210 1.55 1.06 -23.19
C THR A 210 1.83 -0.27 -23.88
N THR A 211 2.94 -0.92 -23.53
CA THR A 211 3.39 -2.15 -24.21
C THR A 211 3.04 -3.43 -23.45
N ASN A 212 2.62 -3.32 -22.19
CA ASN A 212 2.54 -4.44 -21.23
C ASN A 212 3.87 -5.21 -21.06
N GLY A 213 5.00 -4.62 -21.45
CA GLY A 213 6.31 -5.21 -21.24
C GLY A 213 6.63 -5.29 -19.74
N LEU A 214 7.14 -6.44 -19.30
CA LEU A 214 7.54 -6.67 -17.92
C LEU A 214 8.76 -5.82 -17.55
N LEU A 215 8.61 -4.95 -16.56
CA LEU A 215 9.67 -4.11 -16.02
C LEU A 215 10.32 -4.75 -14.79
N SER A 216 9.52 -5.38 -13.93
CA SER A 216 10.01 -6.08 -12.74
C SER A 216 8.98 -7.09 -12.23
N THR A 217 9.47 -8.20 -11.68
CA THR A 217 8.66 -9.15 -10.90
C THR A 217 8.72 -8.80 -9.41
N GLY A 218 7.65 -9.12 -8.71
CA GLY A 218 7.53 -8.79 -7.30
C GLY A 218 6.53 -9.66 -6.57
N THR A 219 6.34 -9.32 -5.30
CA THR A 219 5.34 -9.88 -4.42
C THR A 219 4.37 -8.79 -4.00
N THR A 220 3.17 -9.20 -3.59
CA THR A 220 2.20 -8.30 -2.98
C THR A 220 1.69 -8.91 -1.69
N GLN A 221 1.41 -8.03 -0.73
CA GLN A 221 0.77 -8.37 0.53
C GLN A 221 -0.15 -7.23 0.97
N GLY A 222 -1.16 -7.56 1.76
CA GLY A 222 -2.04 -6.57 2.37
C GLY A 222 -3.16 -7.20 3.16
N SER A 223 -4.15 -6.40 3.54
CA SER A 223 -5.32 -6.86 4.27
C SER A 223 -6.59 -6.11 3.87
N PHE A 224 -7.73 -6.74 4.16
CA PHE A 224 -9.04 -6.15 4.09
C PHE A 224 -9.44 -5.53 5.43
N PHE A 225 -10.16 -4.42 5.34
CA PHE A 225 -10.62 -3.61 6.47
C PHE A 225 -12.09 -3.22 6.29
N GLY A 226 -12.71 -2.72 7.37
CA GLY A 226 -14.11 -2.33 7.36
C GLY A 226 -15.09 -3.48 7.11
N ALA A 227 -16.38 -3.14 6.93
CA ALA A 227 -17.45 -4.10 6.72
C ALA A 227 -18.55 -3.50 5.84
N GLY A 228 -19.32 -4.34 5.14
CA GLY A 228 -20.47 -3.89 4.34
C GLY A 228 -20.11 -2.80 3.33
N SER A 229 -20.82 -1.67 3.37
CA SER A 229 -20.59 -0.53 2.48
C SER A 229 -19.27 0.22 2.73
N THR A 230 -18.56 -0.07 3.83
CA THR A 230 -17.23 0.48 4.11
C THR A 230 -16.12 -0.55 3.87
N ALA A 231 -16.41 -1.70 3.25
CA ALA A 231 -15.39 -2.68 2.93
C ALA A 231 -14.25 -2.02 2.13
N SER A 232 -13.02 -2.22 2.56
CA SER A 232 -11.84 -1.60 1.98
C SER A 232 -10.65 -2.55 2.01
N LEU A 233 -9.57 -2.15 1.33
CA LEU A 233 -8.30 -2.84 1.38
C LEU A 233 -7.14 -1.85 1.40
N ALA A 234 -6.01 -2.29 1.92
CA ALA A 234 -4.72 -1.64 1.73
C ALA A 234 -3.61 -2.69 1.66
N GLY A 235 -2.53 -2.36 0.95
CA GLY A 235 -1.41 -3.27 0.74
C GLY A 235 -0.22 -2.60 0.09
N ILE A 236 0.79 -3.43 -0.19
CA ILE A 236 1.99 -3.06 -0.94
C ILE A 236 2.27 -4.07 -2.04
N ALA A 237 2.93 -3.59 -3.09
CA ALA A 237 3.63 -4.40 -4.08
C ALA A 237 5.13 -4.08 -3.96
N LYS A 238 5.94 -5.10 -3.71
CA LYS A 238 7.39 -5.02 -3.53
C LYS A 238 8.07 -5.74 -4.70
N PHE A 239 9.03 -5.08 -5.33
CA PHE A 239 9.66 -5.56 -6.55
C PHE A 239 11.16 -5.78 -6.38
N ALA A 240 11.74 -6.57 -7.30
CA ALA A 240 13.20 -6.72 -7.37
C ALA A 240 13.89 -5.38 -7.68
N ASN A 241 13.28 -4.58 -8.58
CA ASN A 241 13.63 -3.18 -8.71
C ASN A 241 12.72 -2.34 -7.80
N ARG A 242 13.29 -1.85 -6.70
CA ARG A 242 12.60 -1.03 -5.71
C ARG A 242 11.96 0.24 -6.28
N ASP A 243 12.39 0.73 -7.43
CA ASP A 243 11.81 1.93 -8.06
C ASP A 243 10.33 1.74 -8.36
N TYR A 244 9.88 0.49 -8.47
CA TYR A 244 8.48 0.15 -8.70
C TYR A 244 7.71 -0.20 -7.43
N ASP A 245 8.35 -0.25 -6.25
CA ASP A 245 7.65 -0.49 -4.98
C ASP A 245 6.49 0.49 -4.83
N THR A 246 5.30 -0.03 -4.58
CA THR A 246 4.05 0.73 -4.61
C THR A 246 3.18 0.39 -3.42
N ALA A 247 2.73 1.38 -2.66
CA ALA A 247 1.65 1.22 -1.69
C ALA A 247 0.31 1.49 -2.35
N PHE A 248 -0.76 0.81 -1.91
CA PHE A 248 -2.08 1.01 -2.47
C PHE A 248 -3.19 0.83 -1.43
N GLY A 249 -4.33 1.47 -1.69
CA GLY A 249 -5.53 1.33 -0.89
C GLY A 249 -6.79 1.73 -1.66
N GLY A 250 -7.93 1.20 -1.26
CA GLY A 250 -9.19 1.40 -1.97
C GLY A 250 -10.42 0.94 -1.22
N VAL A 251 -11.58 1.37 -1.71
CA VAL A 251 -12.91 1.04 -1.16
C VAL A 251 -13.72 0.25 -2.17
N ALA A 252 -14.65 -0.57 -1.66
CA ALA A 252 -15.63 -1.25 -2.49
C ALA A 252 -16.46 -0.24 -3.30
N LYS A 253 -16.81 -0.62 -4.53
CA LYS A 253 -17.71 0.13 -5.42
C LYS A 253 -19.18 -0.06 -5.07
#